data_AF-A0A961G9L0-F1
#
_entry.id   AF-A0A961G9L0-F1
#
_cell.length_a   1.000
_cell.length_b   1.000
_cell.length_c   1.000
_cell.angle_alpha   90.00
_cell.angle_beta   90.00
_cell.angle_gamma   90.00
#
_symmetry.space_group_name_H-M   'P 1'
#
loop_
_entity.id
_entity.type
_entity.pdbx_description
1 polymer ?
#
loop_
_entity_poly.entity_id
_entity_poly.type
_entity_poly.pdbx_seq_one_letter_code
_entity_poly.pdbx_strand_id
1 'polypeptide(L)'
;EARGRGADRARAQLVLADIRRNLGDLDAAERLAHDSLELGQTFGDLELVADAQALLMKVAMHRGDLRRAHEAAEQKLNLLRVGGDTGTYVETMRDAAQLRAFVGDVTGAHDGLREALDIAHEQDWPAMVMELRHALASVLAIRCEWPEAIDLLHQSRRTADELGNALGVANAWWHLGRVSVAAALPDAGEHLDRAEAIIVSLGIARYGLYLAQERARLALGAGETATAAAHLDDARRLGDDLDDLLGQADTAVLSARLDLATGDPARARERVTAAVLEHEAAPDGQMLVHDHLLLGRAAAALGDTADAERHLDEALERARAMGMLDAEVEALVALAALHPDDAATADGARARWRDLSERRPDGAPVEPWQLRASVLDGPGVHILGDDR
;
A
#
# COMPACT_ATOMS: atom_id res chain seq x y z
N GLU A 1 -39.36 -24.19 14.59
CA GLU A 1 -39.75 -23.58 13.31
C GLU A 1 -39.44 -22.08 13.20
N ALA A 2 -39.92 -21.20 14.11
CA ALA A 2 -39.70 -19.75 13.99
C ALA A 2 -38.21 -19.34 14.01
N ARG A 3 -37.37 -19.99 14.84
CA ARG A 3 -35.91 -19.76 14.88
C ARG A 3 -35.21 -20.18 13.58
N GLY A 4 -35.64 -21.30 12.98
CA GLY A 4 -35.11 -21.77 11.68
C GLY A 4 -35.47 -20.82 10.54
N ARG A 5 -36.75 -20.42 10.44
CA ARG A 5 -37.20 -19.43 9.45
C ARG A 5 -36.54 -18.05 9.62
N GLY A 6 -36.22 -17.66 10.85
CA GLY A 6 -35.48 -16.44 11.16
C GLY A 6 -34.01 -16.49 10.74
N ALA A 7 -33.33 -17.61 11.00
CA ALA A 7 -31.94 -17.82 10.58
C ALA A 7 -31.82 -17.90 9.04
N ASP A 8 -32.72 -18.61 8.37
CA ASP A 8 -32.75 -18.70 6.90
C ASP A 8 -32.99 -17.33 6.26
N ARG A 9 -33.87 -16.52 6.86
CA ARG A 9 -34.10 -15.13 6.44
C ARG A 9 -32.85 -14.29 6.61
N ALA A 10 -32.15 -14.38 7.75
CA ALA A 10 -30.95 -13.60 7.99
C ALA A 10 -29.81 -13.97 7.04
N ARG A 11 -29.60 -15.27 6.76
CA ARG A 11 -28.63 -15.70 5.73
C ARG A 11 -29.00 -15.18 4.35
N ALA A 12 -30.28 -15.24 3.98
CA ALA A 12 -30.74 -14.67 2.71
C ALA A 12 -30.55 -13.14 2.64
N GLN A 13 -30.70 -12.44 3.76
CA GLN A 13 -30.41 -11.00 3.86
C GLN A 13 -28.92 -10.70 3.65
N LEU A 14 -28.00 -11.51 4.19
CA LEU A 14 -26.57 -11.35 3.93
C LEU A 14 -26.19 -11.56 2.47
N VAL A 15 -26.76 -12.59 1.82
CA VAL A 15 -26.53 -12.81 0.38
C VAL A 15 -27.06 -11.62 -0.42
N LEU A 16 -28.25 -11.14 -0.11
CA LEU A 16 -28.81 -9.95 -0.77
C LEU A 16 -27.96 -8.71 -0.52
N ALA A 17 -27.43 -8.55 0.70
CA ALA A 17 -26.60 -7.44 1.07
C ALA A 17 -25.26 -7.44 0.31
N ASP A 18 -24.63 -8.59 0.12
CA ASP A 18 -23.41 -8.69 -0.70
C ASP A 18 -23.70 -8.40 -2.19
N ILE A 19 -24.84 -8.87 -2.71
CA ILE A 19 -25.29 -8.50 -4.06
C ILE A 19 -25.49 -6.98 -4.17
N ARG A 20 -26.15 -6.35 -3.18
CA ARG A 20 -26.36 -4.89 -3.14
C ARG A 20 -25.04 -4.14 -3.09
N ARG A 21 -24.08 -4.61 -2.28
CA ARG A 21 -22.72 -4.05 -2.22
C ARG A 21 -22.04 -4.10 -3.58
N ASN A 22 -22.08 -5.24 -4.27
CA ASN A 22 -21.50 -5.40 -5.60
C ASN A 22 -22.18 -4.52 -6.67
N LEU A 23 -23.46 -4.17 -6.47
CA LEU A 23 -24.19 -3.23 -7.32
C LEU A 23 -23.99 -1.76 -6.93
N GLY A 24 -23.19 -1.46 -5.91
CA GLY A 24 -22.96 -0.10 -5.42
C GLY A 24 -24.05 0.47 -4.51
N ASP A 25 -25.10 -0.30 -4.18
CA ASP A 25 -26.16 0.10 -3.25
C ASP A 25 -25.71 -0.14 -1.80
N LEU A 26 -24.72 0.64 -1.36
CA LEU A 26 -24.03 0.46 -0.07
C LEU A 26 -24.94 0.72 1.12
N ASP A 27 -25.89 1.65 0.98
CA ASP A 27 -26.88 1.93 2.01
C ASP A 27 -27.81 0.75 2.24
N ALA A 28 -28.28 0.08 1.18
CA ALA A 28 -29.08 -1.13 1.33
C ALA A 28 -28.25 -2.29 1.88
N ALA A 29 -27.01 -2.46 1.40
CA ALA A 29 -26.10 -3.49 1.89
C ALA A 29 -25.86 -3.36 3.39
N GLU A 30 -25.55 -2.15 3.87
CA GLU A 30 -25.33 -1.87 5.28
C GLU A 30 -26.56 -2.14 6.14
N ARG A 31 -27.75 -1.69 5.72
CA ARG A 31 -29.00 -1.96 6.46
C ARG A 31 -29.26 -3.45 6.57
N LEU A 32 -29.15 -4.19 5.48
CA LEU A 32 -29.38 -5.64 5.47
C LEU A 32 -28.33 -6.40 6.29
N ALA A 33 -27.08 -5.94 6.30
CA ALA A 33 -26.02 -6.49 7.15
C ALA A 33 -26.31 -6.25 8.64
N HIS A 34 -26.75 -5.04 9.02
CA HIS A 34 -27.18 -4.75 10.40
C HIS A 34 -28.40 -5.55 10.82
N ASP A 35 -29.43 -5.68 9.98
CA ASP A 35 -30.59 -6.53 10.26
C ASP A 35 -30.16 -7.98 10.52
N SER A 36 -29.23 -8.50 9.71
CA SER A 36 -28.72 -9.86 9.84
C SER A 36 -27.88 -10.03 11.11
N LEU A 37 -27.09 -9.01 11.47
CA LEU A 37 -26.31 -8.95 12.70
C LEU A 37 -27.22 -9.03 13.94
N GLU A 38 -28.29 -8.23 13.99
CA GLU A 38 -29.26 -8.23 15.09
C GLU A 38 -29.98 -9.58 15.22
N LEU A 39 -30.36 -10.19 14.08
CA LEU A 39 -30.98 -11.52 14.08
C LEU A 39 -30.00 -12.59 14.56
N GLY A 40 -28.74 -12.56 14.11
CA GLY A 40 -27.69 -13.46 14.58
C GLY A 40 -27.47 -13.36 16.08
N GLN A 41 -27.39 -12.14 16.62
CA GLN A 41 -27.28 -11.90 18.06
C GLN A 41 -28.50 -12.41 18.83
N THR A 42 -29.71 -12.12 18.34
CA THR A 42 -30.99 -12.55 18.96
C THR A 42 -31.09 -14.08 19.02
N PHE A 43 -30.61 -14.78 17.99
CA PHE A 43 -30.64 -16.23 17.92
C PHE A 43 -29.36 -16.89 18.45
N GLY A 44 -28.37 -16.13 18.92
CA GLY A 44 -27.09 -16.66 19.37
C GLY A 44 -26.33 -17.45 18.29
N ASP A 45 -26.51 -17.10 17.02
CA ASP A 45 -25.82 -17.71 15.88
C ASP A 45 -24.52 -16.93 15.61
N LEU A 46 -23.42 -17.38 16.20
CA LEU A 46 -22.13 -16.67 16.15
C LEU A 46 -21.54 -16.62 14.73
N GLU A 47 -21.79 -17.64 13.91
CA GLU A 47 -21.36 -17.68 12.51
C GLU A 47 -22.07 -16.59 11.70
N LEU A 48 -23.39 -16.49 11.85
CA LEU A 48 -24.17 -15.43 11.20
C LEU A 48 -23.75 -14.02 11.65
N VAL A 49 -23.41 -13.85 12.93
CA VAL A 49 -22.86 -12.58 13.45
C VAL A 49 -21.51 -12.29 12.80
N ALA A 50 -20.61 -13.27 12.70
CA ALA A 50 -19.30 -13.10 12.07
C ALA A 50 -19.41 -12.76 10.57
N ASP A 51 -20.33 -13.39 9.84
CA ASP A 51 -20.57 -13.10 8.42
C ASP A 51 -21.15 -11.70 8.21
N ALA A 52 -22.06 -11.27 9.09
CA ALA A 52 -22.60 -9.92 9.07
C ALA A 52 -21.50 -8.87 9.32
N GLN A 53 -20.60 -9.13 10.27
CA GLN A 53 -19.43 -8.27 10.51
C GLN A 53 -18.48 -8.24 9.31
N ALA A 54 -18.22 -9.39 8.66
CA ALA A 54 -17.41 -9.44 7.45
C ALA A 54 -18.02 -8.58 6.33
N LEU A 55 -19.35 -8.56 6.22
CA LEU A 55 -20.02 -7.74 5.23
C LEU A 55 -20.00 -6.24 5.58
N LEU A 56 -20.20 -5.88 6.86
CA LEU A 56 -20.06 -4.50 7.33
C LEU A 56 -18.63 -3.99 7.10
N MET A 57 -17.62 -4.83 7.35
CA MET A 57 -16.22 -4.53 7.02
C MET A 57 -16.06 -4.21 5.52
N LYS A 58 -16.54 -5.09 4.64
CA LYS A 58 -16.47 -4.88 3.17
C LYS A 58 -17.22 -3.63 2.71
N VAL A 59 -18.39 -3.34 3.29
CA VAL A 59 -19.16 -2.13 2.97
C VAL A 59 -18.41 -0.88 3.42
N ALA A 60 -17.84 -0.89 4.63
CA ALA A 60 -17.04 0.21 5.14
C ALA A 60 -15.79 0.44 4.29
N MET A 61 -15.08 -0.62 3.89
CA MET A 61 -13.97 -0.53 2.94
C MET A 61 -14.40 0.09 1.61
N HIS A 62 -15.55 -0.32 1.05
CA HIS A 62 -16.04 0.20 -0.21
C HIS A 62 -16.48 1.68 -0.15
N ARG A 63 -16.70 2.20 1.06
CA ARG A 63 -16.95 3.63 1.31
C ARG A 63 -15.71 4.43 1.71
N GLY A 64 -14.57 3.76 1.86
CA GLY A 64 -13.35 4.37 2.41
C GLY A 64 -13.37 4.62 3.92
N ASP A 65 -14.34 4.10 4.67
CA ASP A 65 -14.37 4.23 6.12
C ASP A 65 -13.52 3.14 6.79
N LEU A 66 -12.19 3.32 6.74
CA LEU A 66 -11.24 2.36 7.31
C LEU A 66 -11.44 2.14 8.81
N ARG A 67 -11.87 3.18 9.54
CA ARG A 67 -12.13 3.07 10.99
C ARG A 67 -13.26 2.07 11.25
N ARG A 68 -14.40 2.21 10.56
CA ARG A 68 -15.51 1.25 10.69
C ARG A 68 -15.15 -0.13 10.15
N ALA A 69 -14.34 -0.21 9.10
CA ALA A 69 -13.85 -1.48 8.59
C ALA A 69 -12.99 -2.20 9.65
N HIS A 70 -12.06 -1.48 10.28
CA HIS A 70 -11.22 -2.00 11.35
C HIS A 70 -12.06 -2.45 12.57
N GLU A 71 -13.03 -1.64 13.01
CA GLU A 71 -13.94 -1.99 14.11
C GLU A 71 -14.73 -3.29 13.81
N ALA A 72 -15.24 -3.44 12.59
CA ALA A 72 -15.96 -4.65 12.19
C ALA A 72 -15.04 -5.89 12.12
N ALA A 73 -13.79 -5.72 11.65
CA ALA A 73 -12.78 -6.77 11.63
C ALA A 73 -12.42 -7.25 13.05
N GLU A 74 -12.18 -6.32 13.99
CA GLU A 74 -11.90 -6.65 15.39
C GLU A 74 -13.08 -7.34 16.09
N GLN A 75 -14.32 -6.90 15.80
CA GLN A 75 -15.52 -7.57 16.30
C GLN A 75 -15.62 -9.00 15.77
N LYS A 76 -15.35 -9.23 14.48
CA LYS A 76 -15.30 -10.57 13.90
C LYS A 76 -14.21 -11.44 14.53
N LEU A 77 -13.00 -10.91 14.72
CA LEU A 77 -11.89 -11.62 15.37
C LEU A 77 -12.25 -12.09 16.78
N ASN A 78 -12.85 -11.21 17.58
CA ASN A 78 -13.24 -11.55 18.95
C ASN A 78 -14.29 -12.67 19.01
N LEU A 79 -15.21 -12.72 18.03
CA LEU A 79 -16.19 -13.80 17.91
C LEU A 79 -15.52 -15.13 17.54
N LEU A 80 -14.67 -15.11 16.52
CA LEU A 80 -13.98 -16.30 16.02
C LEU A 80 -13.01 -16.89 17.05
N ARG A 81 -12.38 -16.06 17.88
CA ARG A 81 -11.50 -16.52 18.97
C ARG A 81 -12.20 -17.42 19.99
N VAL A 82 -13.51 -17.24 20.20
CA VAL A 82 -14.28 -17.96 21.23
C VAL A 82 -15.01 -19.19 20.65
N GLY A 83 -15.19 -19.29 19.33
CA GLY A 83 -15.95 -20.40 18.75
C GLY A 83 -16.04 -20.46 17.22
N GLY A 84 -15.04 -19.97 16.49
CA GLY A 84 -14.98 -20.04 15.02
C GLY A 84 -14.03 -21.12 14.49
N ASP A 85 -14.11 -21.37 13.17
CA ASP A 85 -13.13 -22.18 12.47
C ASP A 85 -11.77 -21.47 12.43
N THR A 86 -10.70 -22.20 12.72
CA THR A 86 -9.33 -21.67 12.78
C THR A 86 -8.90 -21.04 11.44
N GLY A 87 -9.33 -21.60 10.30
CA GLY A 87 -9.01 -21.06 8.99
C GLY A 87 -9.62 -19.69 8.79
N THR A 88 -10.92 -19.54 9.09
CA THR A 88 -11.60 -18.24 9.03
C THR A 88 -11.02 -17.23 10.02
N TYR A 89 -10.56 -17.68 11.20
CA TYR A 89 -9.87 -16.81 12.16
C TYR A 89 -8.58 -16.25 11.57
N VAL A 90 -7.75 -17.10 10.96
CA VAL A 90 -6.48 -16.69 10.34
C VAL A 90 -6.70 -15.76 9.14
N GLU A 91 -7.67 -16.05 8.27
CA GLU A 91 -8.04 -15.15 7.17
C GLU A 91 -8.47 -13.77 7.69
N THR A 92 -9.25 -13.75 8.76
CA THR A 92 -9.70 -12.49 9.37
C THR A 92 -8.54 -11.73 10.03
N MET A 93 -7.56 -12.43 10.61
CA MET A 93 -6.36 -11.78 11.15
C MET A 93 -5.55 -11.10 10.06
N ARG A 94 -5.40 -11.74 8.89
CA ARG A 94 -4.74 -11.12 7.74
C ARG A 94 -5.48 -9.85 7.30
N ASP A 95 -6.80 -9.92 7.14
CA ASP A 95 -7.61 -8.78 6.68
C ASP A 95 -7.57 -7.62 7.70
N ALA A 96 -7.66 -7.94 9.00
CA ALA A 96 -7.56 -6.95 10.08
C ALA A 96 -6.18 -6.30 10.12
N ALA A 97 -5.10 -7.07 9.92
CA ALA A 97 -3.76 -6.54 9.86
C ALA A 97 -3.55 -5.61 8.65
N GLN A 98 -4.11 -5.94 7.49
CA GLN A 98 -4.08 -5.04 6.33
C GLN A 98 -4.79 -3.71 6.64
N LEU A 99 -5.95 -3.76 7.29
CA LEU A 99 -6.67 -2.56 7.73
C LEU A 99 -5.87 -1.75 8.76
N ARG A 100 -5.22 -2.42 9.73
CA ARG A 100 -4.30 -1.79 10.69
C ARG A 100 -3.17 -1.06 9.97
N ALA A 101 -2.55 -1.68 8.96
CA ALA A 101 -1.52 -1.03 8.17
C ALA A 101 -2.04 0.23 7.43
N PHE A 102 -3.26 0.20 6.89
CA PHE A 102 -3.86 1.36 6.22
C PHE A 102 -4.18 2.52 7.18
N VAL A 103 -4.59 2.23 8.42
CA VAL A 103 -4.80 3.26 9.45
C VAL A 103 -3.52 3.63 10.21
N GLY A 104 -2.37 3.07 9.82
CA GLY A 104 -1.06 3.40 10.37
C GLY A 104 -0.63 2.62 11.61
N ASP A 105 -1.43 1.64 12.08
CA ASP A 105 -1.00 0.66 13.08
C ASP A 105 -0.14 -0.45 12.42
N VAL A 106 1.02 -0.05 11.91
CA VAL A 106 1.95 -0.95 11.20
C VAL A 106 2.56 -1.99 12.13
N THR A 107 2.79 -1.65 13.40
CA THR A 107 3.26 -2.60 14.42
C THR A 107 2.20 -3.65 14.74
N GLY A 108 0.94 -3.24 14.98
CA GLY A 108 -0.15 -4.18 15.23
C GLY A 108 -0.50 -5.01 14.00
N ALA A 109 -0.30 -4.50 12.79
CA ALA A 109 -0.40 -5.28 11.55
C ALA A 109 0.68 -6.37 11.47
N HIS A 110 1.95 -6.01 11.73
CA HIS A 110 3.07 -6.93 11.75
C HIS A 110 2.85 -8.07 12.77
N ASP A 111 2.50 -7.72 14.00
CA ASP A 111 2.33 -8.70 15.09
C ASP A 111 1.17 -9.66 14.81
N GLY A 112 0.04 -9.14 14.32
CA GLY A 112 -1.12 -9.95 13.94
C GLY A 112 -0.83 -10.90 12.77
N LEU A 113 -0.06 -10.46 11.77
CA LEU A 113 0.35 -11.31 10.65
C LEU A 113 1.33 -12.41 11.07
N ARG A 114 2.22 -12.12 12.03
CA ARG A 114 3.12 -13.14 12.59
C ARG A 114 2.37 -14.20 13.37
N GLU A 115 1.43 -13.80 14.24
CA GLU A 115 0.56 -14.75 14.96
C GLU A 115 -0.24 -15.62 13.97
N ALA A 116 -0.81 -15.01 12.94
CA ALA A 116 -1.52 -15.70 11.88
C ALA A 116 -0.63 -16.70 11.12
N LEU A 117 0.61 -16.32 10.82
CA LEU A 117 1.58 -17.15 10.12
C LEU A 117 2.02 -18.35 10.97
N ASP A 118 2.22 -18.16 12.27
CA ASP A 118 2.56 -19.24 13.21
C ASP A 118 1.43 -20.27 13.27
N ILE A 119 0.16 -19.82 13.37
CA ILE A 119 -0.99 -20.73 13.36
C ILE A 119 -1.09 -21.48 12.03
N ALA A 120 -0.96 -20.80 10.88
CA ALA A 120 -1.03 -21.44 9.58
C ALA A 120 0.10 -22.48 9.37
N HIS A 121 1.28 -22.23 9.95
CA HIS A 121 2.38 -23.20 9.99
C HIS A 121 2.07 -24.42 10.83
N GLU A 122 1.55 -24.23 12.05
CA GLU A 122 1.17 -25.35 12.94
C GLU A 122 0.08 -26.24 12.34
N GLN A 123 -0.78 -25.68 11.49
CA GLN A 123 -1.86 -26.40 10.81
C GLN A 123 -1.46 -27.00 9.46
N ASP A 124 -0.21 -26.84 9.01
CA ASP A 124 0.29 -27.27 7.70
C ASP A 124 -0.58 -26.74 6.54
N TRP A 125 -0.87 -25.44 6.53
CA TRP A 125 -1.65 -24.77 5.47
C TRP A 125 -0.75 -23.98 4.51
N PRO A 126 -0.08 -24.63 3.53
CA PRO A 126 0.93 -23.99 2.68
C PRO A 126 0.37 -22.82 1.86
N ALA A 127 -0.87 -22.91 1.38
CA ALA A 127 -1.50 -21.80 0.66
C ALA A 127 -1.72 -20.58 1.56
N MET A 128 -2.13 -20.78 2.81
CA MET A 128 -2.35 -19.69 3.76
C MET A 128 -1.03 -19.07 4.23
N VAL A 129 -0.01 -19.91 4.48
CA VAL A 129 1.37 -19.47 4.76
C VAL A 129 1.91 -18.59 3.64
N MET A 130 1.71 -18.98 2.36
CA MET A 130 2.13 -18.20 1.19
C MET A 130 1.51 -16.79 1.18
N GLU A 131 0.19 -16.70 1.37
CA GLU A 131 -0.57 -15.44 1.41
C GLU A 131 -0.16 -14.56 2.61
N LEU A 132 0.04 -15.16 3.78
CA LEU A 132 0.44 -14.42 4.99
C LEU A 132 1.86 -13.87 4.91
N ARG A 133 2.80 -14.62 4.34
CA ARG A 133 4.15 -14.12 4.06
C ARG A 133 4.13 -12.92 3.13
N HIS A 134 3.24 -12.94 2.14
CA HIS A 134 3.08 -11.85 1.19
C HIS A 134 2.50 -10.60 1.86
N ALA A 135 1.46 -10.75 2.68
CA ALA A 135 0.92 -9.66 3.47
C ALA A 135 1.98 -9.08 4.45
N LEU A 136 2.72 -9.95 5.15
CA LEU A 136 3.77 -9.52 6.09
C LEU A 136 4.91 -8.79 5.38
N ALA A 137 5.34 -9.27 4.20
CA ALA A 137 6.33 -8.59 3.38
C ALA A 137 5.88 -7.18 2.97
N SER A 138 4.59 -6.97 2.71
CA SER A 138 4.05 -5.65 2.39
C SER A 138 4.11 -4.70 3.61
N VAL A 139 3.84 -5.21 4.81
CA VAL A 139 3.97 -4.44 6.06
C VAL A 139 5.45 -4.11 6.37
N LEU A 140 6.35 -5.07 6.17
CA LEU A 140 7.79 -4.86 6.32
C LEU A 140 8.34 -3.85 5.30
N ALA A 141 7.81 -3.86 4.08
CA ALA A 141 8.15 -2.87 3.07
C ALA A 141 7.77 -1.44 3.49
N ILE A 142 6.60 -1.23 4.13
CA ILE A 142 6.21 0.07 4.70
C ILE A 142 7.23 0.53 5.76
N ARG A 143 7.74 -0.42 6.56
CA ARG A 143 8.78 -0.18 7.58
C ARG A 143 10.19 -0.07 7.02
N CYS A 144 10.35 -0.18 5.70
CA CYS A 144 11.63 -0.24 5.02
C CYS A 144 12.53 -1.41 5.50
N GLU A 145 11.95 -2.48 6.02
CA GLU A 145 12.66 -3.69 6.48
C GLU A 145 12.87 -4.64 5.29
N TRP A 146 13.63 -4.16 4.31
CA TRP A 146 13.74 -4.76 2.98
C TRP A 146 14.28 -6.20 2.95
N PRO A 147 15.37 -6.54 3.68
CA PRO A 147 15.91 -7.90 3.62
C PRO A 147 14.90 -8.97 4.05
N GLU A 148 14.14 -8.70 5.10
CA GLU A 148 13.13 -9.63 5.60
C GLU A 148 11.93 -9.70 4.66
N ALA A 149 11.46 -8.55 4.13
CA ALA A 149 10.40 -8.53 3.13
C ALA A 149 10.75 -9.35 1.88
N ILE A 150 11.98 -9.21 1.37
CA ILE A 150 12.48 -9.93 0.19
C ILE A 150 12.55 -11.44 0.47
N ASP A 151 13.08 -11.84 1.62
CA ASP A 151 13.15 -13.27 1.97
C ASP A 151 11.76 -13.91 2.07
N LEU A 152 10.81 -13.25 2.72
CA LEU A 152 9.42 -13.71 2.80
C LEU A 152 8.77 -13.84 1.42
N LEU A 153 9.01 -12.91 0.51
CA LEU A 153 8.49 -12.98 -0.87
C LEU A 153 9.15 -14.11 -1.66
N HIS A 154 10.45 -14.37 -1.50
CA HIS A 154 11.09 -15.53 -2.09
C HIS A 154 10.56 -16.85 -1.53
N GLN A 155 10.28 -16.92 -0.22
CA GLN A 155 9.63 -18.07 0.41
C GLN A 155 8.21 -18.27 -0.14
N SER A 156 7.41 -17.20 -0.21
CA SER A 156 6.06 -17.23 -0.79
C SER A 156 6.08 -17.70 -2.24
N ARG A 157 7.00 -17.19 -3.06
CA ARG A 157 7.21 -17.63 -4.44
C ARG A 157 7.51 -19.12 -4.55
N ARG A 158 8.40 -19.66 -3.70
CA ARG A 158 8.74 -21.10 -3.69
C ARG A 158 7.51 -21.95 -3.37
N THR A 159 6.73 -21.56 -2.35
CA THR A 159 5.49 -22.25 -2.00
C THR A 159 4.46 -22.16 -3.13
N ALA A 160 4.31 -21.00 -3.80
CA ALA A 160 3.42 -20.86 -4.95
C ALA A 160 3.80 -21.80 -6.10
N ASP A 161 5.10 -21.93 -6.38
CA ASP A 161 5.65 -22.82 -7.41
C ASP A 161 5.38 -24.30 -7.08
N GLU A 162 5.62 -24.71 -5.83
CA GLU A 162 5.33 -26.07 -5.32
C GLU A 162 3.84 -26.42 -5.40
N LEU A 163 2.95 -25.43 -5.21
CA LEU A 163 1.50 -25.58 -5.33
C LEU A 163 0.99 -25.53 -6.78
N GLY A 164 1.86 -25.27 -7.77
CA GLY A 164 1.46 -25.05 -9.16
C GLY A 164 0.63 -23.78 -9.37
N ASN A 165 0.70 -22.82 -8.44
CA ASN A 165 -0.03 -21.57 -8.49
C ASN A 165 0.72 -20.51 -9.31
N ALA A 166 0.58 -20.56 -10.63
CA ALA A 166 1.25 -19.63 -11.55
C ALA A 166 0.95 -18.15 -11.25
N LEU A 167 -0.29 -17.84 -10.84
CA LEU A 167 -0.66 -16.47 -10.46
C LEU A 167 0.05 -16.04 -9.16
N GLY A 168 0.13 -16.93 -8.17
CA GLY A 168 0.89 -16.69 -6.95
C GLY A 168 2.37 -16.45 -7.21
N VAL A 169 2.98 -17.19 -8.15
CA VAL A 169 4.37 -16.97 -8.57
C VAL A 169 4.53 -15.60 -9.23
N ALA A 170 3.61 -15.22 -10.13
CA ALA A 170 3.64 -13.91 -10.77
C ALA A 170 3.52 -12.76 -9.75
N ASN A 171 2.61 -12.88 -8.78
CA ASN A 171 2.40 -11.90 -7.72
C ASN A 171 3.66 -11.76 -6.85
N ALA A 172 4.26 -12.88 -6.45
CA ALA A 172 5.48 -12.83 -5.66
C ALA A 172 6.62 -12.14 -6.42
N TRP A 173 6.78 -12.39 -7.73
CA TRP A 173 7.76 -11.68 -8.55
C TRP A 173 7.45 -10.20 -8.72
N TRP A 174 6.19 -9.83 -8.93
CA TRP A 174 5.80 -8.42 -9.04
C TRP A 174 6.10 -7.66 -7.74
N HIS A 175 5.75 -8.23 -6.59
CA HIS A 175 6.05 -7.63 -5.29
C HIS A 175 7.55 -7.61 -4.99
N LEU A 176 8.32 -8.62 -5.38
CA LEU A 176 9.78 -8.57 -5.33
C LEU A 176 10.31 -7.42 -6.17
N GLY A 177 9.78 -7.22 -7.38
CA GLY A 177 10.12 -6.09 -8.23
C GLY A 177 9.83 -4.76 -7.54
N ARG A 178 8.61 -4.58 -7.02
CA ARG A 178 8.21 -3.36 -6.30
C ARG A 178 9.10 -3.07 -5.08
N VAL A 179 9.35 -4.08 -4.25
CA VAL A 179 10.21 -3.94 -3.06
C VAL A 179 11.66 -3.66 -3.47
N SER A 180 12.18 -4.34 -4.49
CA SER A 180 13.52 -4.07 -5.04
C SER A 180 13.62 -2.66 -5.63
N VAL A 181 12.59 -2.15 -6.30
CA VAL A 181 12.55 -0.75 -6.78
C VAL A 181 12.62 0.23 -5.61
N ALA A 182 11.77 0.05 -4.58
CA ALA A 182 11.77 0.91 -3.40
C ALA A 182 13.11 0.89 -2.65
N ALA A 183 13.72 -0.29 -2.55
CA ALA A 183 15.03 -0.51 -1.94
C ALA A 183 16.21 -0.12 -2.86
N ALA A 184 15.96 0.32 -4.10
CA ALA A 184 16.97 0.63 -5.12
C ALA A 184 17.97 -0.54 -5.37
N LEU A 185 17.45 -1.76 -5.47
CA LEU A 185 18.26 -2.95 -5.71
C LEU A 185 18.49 -3.18 -7.21
N PRO A 186 19.69 -3.66 -7.59
CA PRO A 186 20.05 -3.85 -9.00
C PRO A 186 19.23 -4.94 -9.70
N ASP A 187 18.63 -5.86 -8.94
CA ASP A 187 17.83 -6.98 -9.46
C ASP A 187 16.35 -6.63 -9.69
N ALA A 188 15.93 -5.40 -9.39
CA ALA A 188 14.54 -4.96 -9.55
C ALA A 188 13.98 -5.22 -10.96
N GLY A 189 14.78 -4.91 -11.99
CA GLY A 189 14.40 -5.15 -13.38
C GLY A 189 14.18 -6.64 -13.69
N GLU A 190 15.03 -7.52 -13.17
CA GLU A 190 14.89 -8.97 -13.37
C GLU A 190 13.60 -9.49 -12.71
N HIS A 191 13.29 -9.03 -11.49
CA HIS A 191 12.06 -9.41 -10.81
C HIS A 191 10.81 -9.00 -11.61
N LEU A 192 10.81 -7.78 -12.17
CA LEU A 192 9.73 -7.30 -13.04
C LEU A 192 9.65 -8.09 -14.36
N ASP A 193 10.79 -8.45 -14.98
CA ASP A 193 10.82 -9.30 -16.18
C ASP A 193 10.17 -10.67 -15.92
N ARG A 194 10.47 -11.29 -14.77
CA ARG A 194 9.91 -12.59 -14.38
C ARG A 194 8.41 -12.52 -14.15
N ALA A 195 7.93 -11.46 -13.50
CA ALA A 195 6.51 -11.23 -13.30
C ALA A 195 5.78 -11.08 -14.64
N GLU A 196 6.30 -10.20 -15.50
CA GLU A 196 5.73 -9.87 -16.80
C GLU A 196 5.61 -11.10 -17.71
N ALA A 197 6.65 -11.93 -17.80
CA ALA A 197 6.64 -13.15 -18.59
C ALA A 197 5.48 -14.08 -18.22
N ILE A 198 5.21 -14.24 -16.91
CA ILE A 198 4.12 -15.09 -16.43
C ILE A 198 2.77 -14.41 -16.68
N ILE A 199 2.63 -13.12 -16.36
CA ILE A 199 1.40 -12.34 -16.55
C ILE A 199 0.95 -12.35 -18.01
N VAL A 200 1.88 -12.14 -18.95
CA VAL A 200 1.63 -12.22 -20.39
C VAL A 200 1.16 -13.63 -20.76
N SER A 201 1.78 -14.68 -20.22
CA SER A 201 1.37 -16.06 -20.48
C SER A 201 -0.05 -16.38 -19.95
N LEU A 202 -0.47 -15.72 -18.86
CA LEU A 202 -1.79 -15.84 -18.26
C LEU A 202 -2.85 -14.94 -18.91
N GLY A 203 -2.45 -13.96 -19.72
CA GLY A 203 -3.36 -13.01 -20.37
C GLY A 203 -4.06 -12.03 -19.41
N ILE A 204 -3.44 -11.70 -18.28
CA ILE A 204 -4.06 -10.85 -17.25
C ILE A 204 -3.66 -9.38 -17.44
N ALA A 205 -4.45 -8.65 -18.23
CA ALA A 205 -4.16 -7.28 -18.64
C ALA A 205 -3.94 -6.30 -17.46
N ARG A 206 -4.67 -6.47 -16.34
CA ARG A 206 -4.58 -5.58 -15.17
C ARG A 206 -3.17 -5.48 -14.59
N TYR A 207 -2.41 -6.58 -14.53
CA TYR A 207 -1.05 -6.52 -14.01
C TYR A 207 -0.09 -5.76 -14.93
N GLY A 208 -0.43 -5.61 -16.22
CA GLY A 208 0.36 -4.80 -17.14
C GLY A 208 0.43 -3.34 -16.70
N LEU A 209 -0.66 -2.78 -16.15
CA LEU A 209 -0.69 -1.41 -15.63
C LEU A 209 0.30 -1.25 -14.47
N TYR A 210 0.18 -2.11 -13.45
CA TYR A 210 1.05 -2.05 -12.27
C TYR A 210 2.51 -2.33 -12.60
N LEU A 211 2.80 -3.25 -13.53
CA LEU A 211 4.17 -3.50 -14.00
C LEU A 211 4.75 -2.27 -14.71
N ALA A 212 3.98 -1.63 -15.60
CA ALA A 212 4.42 -0.43 -16.28
C ALA A 212 4.71 0.71 -15.29
N GLN A 213 3.90 0.86 -14.24
CA GLN A 213 4.15 1.81 -13.15
C GLN A 213 5.46 1.49 -12.39
N GLU A 214 5.71 0.22 -12.03
CA GLU A 214 6.97 -0.15 -11.36
C GLU A 214 8.19 0.07 -12.25
N ARG A 215 8.07 -0.18 -13.56
CA ARG A 215 9.14 0.12 -14.53
C ARG A 215 9.39 1.62 -14.65
N ALA A 216 8.34 2.43 -14.65
CA ALA A 216 8.47 3.87 -14.62
C ALA A 216 9.19 4.34 -13.35
N ARG A 217 8.84 3.80 -12.17
CA ARG A 217 9.54 4.09 -10.91
C ARG A 217 11.02 3.70 -10.98
N LEU A 218 11.32 2.51 -11.49
CA LEU A 218 12.70 2.04 -11.68
C LEU A 218 13.50 2.98 -12.59
N ALA A 219 12.94 3.35 -13.74
CA ALA A 219 13.56 4.26 -14.69
C ALA A 219 13.75 5.68 -14.10
N LEU A 220 12.76 6.18 -13.35
CA LEU A 220 12.89 7.45 -12.62
C LEU A 220 14.01 7.41 -11.58
N GLY A 221 14.13 6.31 -10.83
CA GLY A 221 15.22 6.08 -9.87
C GLY A 221 16.60 6.04 -10.52
N ALA A 222 16.68 5.53 -11.76
CA ALA A 222 17.90 5.51 -12.56
C ALA A 222 18.17 6.83 -13.33
N GLY A 223 17.29 7.83 -13.24
CA GLY A 223 17.38 9.08 -14.01
C GLY A 223 17.07 8.93 -15.51
N GLU A 224 16.55 7.77 -15.94
CA GLU A 224 16.21 7.45 -17.33
C GLU A 224 14.85 8.03 -17.73
N THR A 225 14.76 9.35 -17.79
CA THR A 225 13.51 10.09 -18.01
C THR A 225 12.75 9.69 -19.29
N ALA A 226 13.45 9.34 -20.37
CA ALA A 226 12.83 8.87 -21.61
C ALA A 226 12.21 7.47 -21.46
N THR A 227 12.92 6.55 -20.79
CA THR A 227 12.41 5.19 -20.48
C THR A 227 11.21 5.30 -19.54
N ALA A 228 11.28 6.15 -18.53
CA ALA A 228 10.17 6.42 -17.62
C ALA A 228 8.93 6.94 -18.36
N ALA A 229 9.10 7.91 -19.27
CA ALA A 229 8.00 8.45 -20.07
C ALA A 229 7.29 7.36 -20.89
N ALA A 230 8.05 6.48 -21.54
CA ALA A 230 7.48 5.39 -22.34
C ALA A 230 6.62 4.43 -21.49
N HIS A 231 7.13 4.03 -20.31
CA HIS A 231 6.37 3.18 -19.40
C HIS A 231 5.14 3.87 -18.81
N LEU A 232 5.19 5.19 -18.58
CA LEU A 232 4.03 5.96 -18.12
C LEU A 232 2.96 6.10 -19.21
N ASP A 233 3.35 6.24 -20.47
CA ASP A 233 2.42 6.24 -21.60
C ASP A 233 1.72 4.88 -21.76
N ASP A 234 2.46 3.78 -21.59
CA ASP A 234 1.90 2.43 -21.56
C ASP A 234 0.94 2.24 -20.38
N ALA A 235 1.33 2.65 -19.17
CA ALA A 235 0.49 2.62 -17.99
C ALA A 235 -0.80 3.42 -18.20
N ARG A 236 -0.71 4.65 -18.73
CA ARG A 236 -1.89 5.48 -18.99
C ARG A 236 -2.84 4.80 -19.98
N ARG A 237 -2.32 4.28 -21.09
CA ARG A 237 -3.14 3.55 -22.08
C ARG A 237 -3.83 2.34 -21.45
N LEU A 238 -3.12 1.56 -20.64
CA LEU A 238 -3.69 0.41 -19.95
C LEU A 238 -4.74 0.81 -18.92
N GLY A 239 -4.54 1.89 -18.17
CA GLY A 239 -5.53 2.45 -17.26
C GLY A 239 -6.81 2.86 -18.00
N ASP A 240 -6.67 3.53 -19.14
CA ASP A 240 -7.79 3.91 -20.03
C ASP A 240 -8.53 2.66 -20.56
N ASP A 241 -7.80 1.64 -21.03
CA ASP A 241 -8.39 0.40 -21.55
C ASP A 241 -9.12 -0.43 -20.47
N LEU A 242 -8.75 -0.25 -19.19
CA LEU A 242 -9.30 -0.98 -18.04
C LEU A 242 -10.41 -0.22 -17.29
N ASP A 243 -10.68 1.04 -17.66
CA ASP A 243 -11.51 1.97 -16.88
C ASP A 243 -11.08 2.05 -15.40
N ASP A 244 -9.76 1.99 -15.14
CA ASP A 244 -9.17 1.97 -13.79
C ASP A 244 -8.79 3.38 -13.34
N LEU A 245 -9.76 4.13 -12.79
CA LEU A 245 -9.58 5.51 -12.35
C LEU A 245 -8.47 5.66 -11.30
N LEU A 246 -8.38 4.72 -10.37
CA LEU A 246 -7.36 4.75 -9.32
C LEU A 246 -5.96 4.51 -9.91
N GLY A 247 -5.82 3.52 -10.78
CA GLY A 247 -4.58 3.28 -11.50
C GLY A 247 -4.17 4.42 -12.45
N GLN A 248 -5.14 5.14 -13.01
CA GLN A 248 -4.89 6.37 -13.79
C GLN A 248 -4.36 7.50 -12.90
N ALA A 249 -4.94 7.70 -11.71
CA ALA A 249 -4.49 8.69 -10.74
C ALA A 249 -3.05 8.41 -10.27
N ASP A 250 -2.72 7.15 -9.94
CA ASP A 250 -1.35 6.72 -9.63
C ASP A 250 -0.36 7.03 -10.78
N THR A 251 -0.78 6.75 -12.01
CA THR A 251 0.03 7.02 -13.20
C THR A 251 0.25 8.52 -13.40
N ALA A 252 -0.75 9.36 -13.07
CA ALA A 252 -0.64 10.80 -13.12
C ALA A 252 0.36 11.33 -12.07
N VAL A 253 0.38 10.77 -10.86
CA VAL A 253 1.35 11.09 -9.80
C VAL A 253 2.77 10.74 -10.23
N LEU A 254 3.00 9.54 -10.78
CA LEU A 254 4.31 9.17 -11.30
C LEU A 254 4.75 10.04 -12.47
N SER A 255 3.79 10.46 -13.32
CA SER A 255 4.07 11.42 -14.38
C SER A 255 4.40 12.81 -13.84
N ALA A 256 3.80 13.24 -12.75
CA ALA A 256 4.17 14.49 -12.10
C ALA A 256 5.58 14.44 -11.50
N ARG A 257 5.99 13.29 -10.99
CA ARG A 257 7.39 13.07 -10.56
C ARG A 257 8.36 13.18 -11.74
N LEU A 258 8.02 12.64 -12.91
CA LEU A 258 8.78 12.84 -14.14
C LEU A 258 8.82 14.32 -14.54
N ASP A 259 7.70 15.03 -14.44
CA ASP A 259 7.60 16.46 -14.77
C ASP A 259 8.52 17.30 -13.88
N LEU A 260 8.57 17.03 -12.57
CA LEU A 260 9.54 17.66 -11.66
C LEU A 260 10.98 17.33 -12.03
N ALA A 261 11.28 16.06 -12.32
CA ALA A 261 12.62 15.62 -12.69
C ALA A 261 13.11 16.25 -14.01
N THR A 262 12.18 16.63 -14.90
CA THR A 262 12.45 17.26 -16.20
C THR A 262 12.31 18.79 -16.17
N GLY A 263 12.00 19.38 -15.01
CA GLY A 263 11.98 20.84 -14.82
C GLY A 263 10.66 21.53 -15.18
N ASP A 264 9.53 20.80 -15.15
CA ASP A 264 8.18 21.34 -15.39
C ASP A 264 7.28 21.22 -14.13
N PRO A 265 7.53 22.03 -13.09
CA PRO A 265 6.76 21.98 -11.85
C PRO A 265 5.30 22.45 -12.03
N ALA A 266 5.00 23.23 -13.06
CA ALA A 266 3.64 23.66 -13.35
C ALA A 266 2.77 22.48 -13.81
N ARG A 267 3.28 21.67 -14.76
CA ARG A 267 2.60 20.47 -15.24
C ARG A 267 2.52 19.40 -14.15
N ALA A 268 3.57 19.25 -13.35
CA ALA A 268 3.55 18.37 -12.19
C ALA A 268 2.39 18.72 -11.24
N ARG A 269 2.27 20.00 -10.85
CA ARG A 269 1.20 20.46 -9.96
C ARG A 269 -0.19 20.19 -10.53
N GLU A 270 -0.39 20.46 -11.83
CA GLU A 270 -1.66 20.20 -12.51
C GLU A 270 -2.06 18.73 -12.45
N ARG A 271 -1.14 17.81 -12.80
CA ARG A 271 -1.41 16.37 -12.77
C ARG A 271 -1.75 15.86 -11.38
N VAL A 272 -0.98 16.25 -10.35
CA VAL A 272 -1.24 15.79 -8.98
C VAL A 272 -2.55 16.37 -8.45
N THR A 273 -2.85 17.64 -8.75
CA THR A 273 -4.12 18.26 -8.34
C THR A 273 -5.33 17.49 -8.89
N ALA A 274 -5.23 16.97 -10.12
CA ALA A 274 -6.27 16.12 -10.69
C ALA A 274 -6.33 14.73 -10.01
N ALA A 275 -5.18 14.12 -9.72
CA ALA A 275 -5.10 12.80 -9.09
C ALA A 275 -5.61 12.77 -7.64
N VAL A 276 -5.38 13.85 -6.87
CA VAL A 276 -5.79 13.95 -5.46
C VAL A 276 -7.27 13.70 -5.27
N LEU A 277 -8.14 14.12 -6.19
CA LEU A 277 -9.58 13.91 -6.07
C LEU A 277 -9.95 12.42 -6.04
N GLU A 278 -9.28 11.61 -6.85
CA GLU A 278 -9.49 10.17 -6.89
C GLU A 278 -8.84 9.48 -5.68
N HIS A 279 -7.67 9.96 -5.23
CA HIS A 279 -7.00 9.44 -4.04
C HIS A 279 -7.71 9.81 -2.73
N GLU A 280 -8.39 10.96 -2.65
CA GLU A 280 -9.26 11.35 -1.52
C GLU A 280 -10.49 10.45 -1.43
N ALA A 281 -10.98 9.97 -2.57
CA ALA A 281 -12.06 8.99 -2.61
C ALA A 281 -11.58 7.56 -2.30
N ALA A 282 -10.26 7.31 -2.34
CA ALA A 282 -9.69 5.99 -2.09
C ALA A 282 -9.66 5.64 -0.59
N PRO A 283 -9.92 4.38 -0.21
CA PRO A 283 -9.99 3.98 1.20
C PRO A 283 -8.69 4.11 1.99
N ASP A 284 -7.55 3.77 1.41
CA ASP A 284 -6.30 3.56 2.16
C ASP A 284 -5.53 4.85 2.46
N GLY A 285 -5.83 5.97 1.80
CA GLY A 285 -5.26 7.30 2.04
C GLY A 285 -3.73 7.40 1.89
N GLN A 286 -3.03 6.29 1.66
CA GLN A 286 -1.57 6.20 1.53
C GLN A 286 -1.06 6.98 0.32
N MET A 287 -1.86 7.00 -0.75
CA MET A 287 -1.56 7.75 -1.97
C MET A 287 -1.44 9.25 -1.72
N LEU A 288 -2.22 9.79 -0.77
CA LEU A 288 -2.21 11.22 -0.44
C LEU A 288 -0.86 11.68 0.15
N VAL A 289 -0.07 10.78 0.74
CA VAL A 289 1.29 11.11 1.21
C VAL A 289 2.15 11.57 0.03
N HIS A 290 2.16 10.79 -1.06
CA HIS A 290 2.96 11.08 -2.24
C HIS A 290 2.40 12.26 -3.03
N ASP A 291 1.08 12.42 -3.06
CA ASP A 291 0.45 13.58 -3.68
C ASP A 291 0.90 14.88 -3.03
N HIS A 292 0.80 14.95 -1.71
CA HIS A 292 1.20 16.13 -0.95
C HIS A 292 2.72 16.39 -1.04
N LEU A 293 3.55 15.33 -1.04
CA LEU A 293 4.98 15.48 -1.32
C LEU A 293 5.24 16.17 -2.66
N LEU A 294 4.62 15.69 -3.74
CA LEU A 294 4.84 16.23 -5.08
C LEU A 294 4.24 17.63 -5.25
N LEU A 295 3.07 17.90 -4.67
CA LEU A 295 2.48 19.26 -4.66
C LEU A 295 3.39 20.23 -3.92
N GLY A 296 3.91 19.84 -2.76
CA GLY A 296 4.83 20.65 -1.97
C GLY A 296 6.12 20.96 -2.72
N ARG A 297 6.72 19.95 -3.36
CA ARG A 297 7.92 20.12 -4.21
C ARG A 297 7.64 20.99 -5.44
N ALA A 298 6.50 20.83 -6.09
CA ALA A 298 6.10 21.65 -7.22
C ALA A 298 5.88 23.11 -6.82
N ALA A 299 5.20 23.37 -5.70
CA ALA A 299 5.01 24.70 -5.15
C ALA A 299 6.35 25.36 -4.79
N ALA A 300 7.27 24.62 -4.15
CA ALA A 300 8.61 25.12 -3.83
C ALA A 300 9.39 25.52 -5.09
N ALA A 301 9.35 24.68 -6.14
CA ALA A 301 9.99 24.97 -7.42
C ALA A 301 9.37 26.17 -8.16
N LEU A 302 8.08 26.45 -7.93
CA LEU A 302 7.38 27.63 -8.45
C LEU A 302 7.60 28.89 -7.59
N GLY A 303 8.29 28.78 -6.45
CA GLY A 303 8.55 29.88 -5.53
C GLY A 303 7.38 30.21 -4.58
N ASP A 304 6.38 29.34 -4.48
CA ASP A 304 5.27 29.48 -3.54
C ASP A 304 5.62 28.75 -2.23
N THR A 305 6.40 29.41 -1.38
CA THR A 305 6.89 28.86 -0.11
C THR A 305 5.76 28.48 0.83
N ALA A 306 4.68 29.28 0.90
CA ALA A 306 3.58 29.03 1.83
C ALA A 306 2.78 27.79 1.42
N ASP A 307 2.52 27.62 0.12
CA ASP A 307 1.82 26.45 -0.39
C ASP A 307 2.70 25.19 -0.31
N ALA A 308 4.01 25.35 -0.52
CA ALA A 308 4.99 24.27 -0.34
C ALA A 308 5.00 23.75 1.10
N GLU A 309 5.15 24.64 2.08
CA GLU A 309 5.20 24.30 3.50
C GLU A 309 3.92 23.57 3.93
N ARG A 310 2.75 24.11 3.57
CA ARG A 310 1.45 23.49 3.86
C ARG A 310 1.35 22.05 3.36
N HIS A 311 1.77 21.80 2.12
CA HIS A 311 1.70 20.47 1.54
C HIS A 311 2.76 19.51 2.10
N LEU A 312 3.96 19.98 2.37
CA LEU A 312 5.01 19.16 2.95
C LEU A 312 4.73 18.79 4.42
N ASP A 313 4.11 19.68 5.20
CA ASP A 313 3.65 19.39 6.56
C ASP A 313 2.54 18.33 6.57
N GLU A 314 1.55 18.45 5.67
CA GLU A 314 0.48 17.46 5.53
C GLU A 314 1.06 16.08 5.12
N ALA A 315 2.02 16.06 4.19
CA ALA A 315 2.72 14.83 3.82
C ALA A 315 3.49 14.23 5.01
N LEU A 316 4.19 15.06 5.79
CA LEU A 316 4.95 14.63 6.96
C LEU A 316 4.06 14.04 8.05
N GLU A 317 2.94 14.70 8.36
CA GLU A 317 1.97 14.23 9.35
C GLU A 317 1.42 12.86 8.96
N ARG A 318 1.00 12.72 7.69
CA ARG A 318 0.47 11.45 7.18
C ARG A 318 1.51 10.34 7.13
N ALA A 319 2.72 10.64 6.65
CA ALA A 319 3.80 9.68 6.60
C ALA A 319 4.13 9.13 8.00
N ARG A 320 4.16 10.00 9.02
CA ARG A 320 4.34 9.60 10.42
C ARG A 320 3.18 8.77 10.95
N ALA A 321 1.95 9.20 10.68
CA ALA A 321 0.75 8.46 11.07
C ALA A 321 0.76 7.05 10.49
N MET A 322 1.22 6.89 9.24
CA MET A 322 1.28 5.63 8.51
C MET A 322 2.56 4.82 8.73
N GLY A 323 3.54 5.34 9.48
CA GLY A 323 4.83 4.68 9.67
C GLY A 323 5.70 4.56 8.41
N MET A 324 5.45 5.40 7.40
CA MET A 324 6.19 5.42 6.12
C MET A 324 7.50 6.21 6.28
N LEU A 325 8.57 5.52 6.67
CA LEU A 325 9.85 6.14 6.99
C LEU A 325 10.49 6.84 5.78
N ASP A 326 10.38 6.27 4.60
CA ASP A 326 10.88 6.83 3.34
C ASP A 326 10.21 8.17 2.98
N ALA A 327 8.88 8.23 3.09
CA ALA A 327 8.11 9.44 2.86
C ALA A 327 8.33 10.49 3.97
N GLU A 328 8.48 10.08 5.25
CA GLU A 328 8.84 10.99 6.35
C GLU A 328 10.18 11.68 6.07
N VAL A 329 11.17 10.90 5.61
CA VAL A 329 12.48 11.42 5.19
C VAL A 329 12.33 12.40 4.04
N GLU A 330 11.58 12.07 2.98
CA GLU A 330 11.41 12.95 1.82
C GLU A 330 10.77 14.29 2.21
N ALA A 331 9.72 14.27 3.04
CA ALA A 331 9.05 15.46 3.53
C ALA A 331 9.99 16.33 4.37
N LEU A 332 10.72 15.73 5.33
CA LEU A 332 11.66 16.45 6.19
C LEU A 332 12.81 17.09 5.40
N VAL A 333 13.36 16.39 4.40
CA VAL A 333 14.42 16.95 3.57
C VAL A 333 13.89 18.11 2.72
N ALA A 334 12.67 17.99 2.16
CA ALA A 334 12.05 19.06 1.40
C ALA A 334 11.75 20.29 2.28
N LEU A 335 11.25 20.10 3.50
CA LEU A 335 11.04 21.19 4.48
C LEU A 335 12.36 21.85 4.90
N ALA A 336 13.41 21.06 5.18
CA ALA A 336 14.73 21.60 5.50
C ALA A 336 15.34 22.41 4.35
N ALA A 337 15.09 22.00 3.10
CA ALA A 337 15.51 22.76 1.92
C ALA A 337 14.75 24.09 1.77
N LEU A 338 13.48 24.13 2.21
CA LEU A 338 12.64 25.33 2.21
C LEU A 338 13.05 26.33 3.29
N HIS A 339 13.49 25.83 4.45
CA HIS A 339 13.90 26.60 5.63
C HIS A 339 15.34 26.27 6.05
N PRO A 340 16.37 26.72 5.32
CA PRO A 340 17.76 26.34 5.58
C PRO A 340 18.30 26.82 6.95
N ASP A 341 17.66 27.81 7.57
CA ASP A 341 18.01 28.33 8.89
C ASP A 341 17.36 27.52 10.04
N ASP A 342 16.43 26.61 9.74
CA ASP A 342 15.82 25.72 10.73
C ASP A 342 16.69 24.47 10.95
N ALA A 343 17.63 24.61 11.87
CA ALA A 343 18.51 23.52 12.26
C ALA A 343 17.75 22.30 12.81
N ALA A 344 16.59 22.49 13.46
CA ALA A 344 15.84 21.40 14.06
C ALA A 344 15.23 20.48 12.99
N THR A 345 14.65 21.07 11.95
CA THR A 345 14.11 20.31 10.81
C THR A 345 15.22 19.58 10.04
N ALA A 346 16.37 20.24 9.83
CA ALA A 346 17.52 19.62 9.19
C ALA A 346 18.13 18.47 10.02
N ASP A 347 18.23 18.62 11.35
CA ASP A 347 18.67 17.55 12.25
C ASP A 347 17.69 16.37 12.26
N GLY A 348 16.38 16.66 12.25
CA GLY A 348 15.33 15.66 12.12
C GLY A 348 15.46 14.84 10.83
N ALA A 349 15.65 15.53 9.69
CA ALA A 349 15.88 14.91 8.39
C ALA A 349 17.10 13.96 8.43
N ARG A 350 18.24 14.43 8.96
CA ARG A 350 19.47 13.62 9.08
C ARG A 350 19.29 12.38 9.97
N ALA A 351 18.57 12.53 11.08
CA ALA A 351 18.31 11.41 11.99
C ALA A 351 17.47 10.31 11.33
N ARG A 352 16.38 10.69 10.65
CA ARG A 352 15.51 9.75 9.94
C ARG A 352 16.18 9.13 8.72
N TRP A 353 16.98 9.91 8.00
CA TRP A 353 17.80 9.40 6.89
C TRP A 353 18.78 8.30 7.35
N ARG A 354 19.42 8.49 8.51
CA ARG A 354 20.31 7.47 9.10
C ARG A 354 19.56 6.18 9.38
N ASP A 355 18.39 6.25 10.02
CA ASP A 355 17.53 5.09 10.28
C ASP A 355 17.15 4.37 8.98
N LEU A 356 16.73 5.12 7.94
CA LEU A 356 16.41 4.54 6.64
C LEU A 356 17.62 3.86 5.96
N SER A 357 18.79 4.49 6.07
CA SER A 357 20.04 4.00 5.49
C SER A 357 20.53 2.73 6.18
N GLU A 358 20.41 2.64 7.51
CA GLU A 358 20.74 1.44 8.30
C GLU A 358 19.84 0.23 7.97
N ARG A 359 18.63 0.47 7.45
CA ARG A 359 17.70 -0.59 7.02
C ARG A 359 17.89 -1.04 5.57
N ARG A 360 18.70 -0.31 4.77
CA ARG A 360 18.96 -0.66 3.36
C ARG A 360 19.94 -1.83 3.24
N PRO A 361 19.78 -2.73 2.24
CA PRO A 361 20.76 -3.78 1.99
C PRO A 361 22.13 -3.21 1.62
N ASP A 362 23.20 -3.84 2.13
CA ASP A 362 24.59 -3.43 1.90
C ASP A 362 24.89 -3.25 0.40
N GLY A 363 25.20 -2.02 -0.02
CA GLY A 363 25.63 -1.68 -1.38
C GLY A 363 24.57 -1.05 -2.29
N ALA A 364 23.33 -0.87 -1.85
CA ALA A 364 22.35 -0.07 -2.59
C ALA A 364 22.70 1.42 -2.46
N PRO A 365 22.95 2.15 -3.57
CA PRO A 365 23.21 3.59 -3.48
C PRO A 365 21.98 4.27 -2.90
N VAL A 366 22.20 5.06 -1.84
CA VAL A 366 21.17 5.98 -1.36
C VAL A 366 21.27 7.23 -2.23
N GLU A 367 20.82 7.11 -3.48
CA GLU A 367 20.70 8.29 -4.35
C GLU A 367 19.69 9.22 -3.67
N PRO A 368 20.11 10.39 -3.19
CA PRO A 368 19.18 11.38 -2.69
C PRO A 368 18.36 11.75 -3.90
N TRP A 369 17.08 11.41 -3.90
CA TRP A 369 16.16 11.83 -4.96
C TRP A 369 16.10 13.37 -4.98
N GLN A 370 17.03 13.98 -5.72
CA GLN A 370 17.06 15.36 -6.16
C GLN A 370 16.81 16.43 -5.08
N LEU A 371 17.23 16.20 -3.83
CA LEU A 371 17.26 17.22 -2.78
C LEU A 371 18.72 17.48 -2.39
N ARG A 372 19.08 18.76 -2.22
CA ARG A 372 20.47 19.23 -2.07
C ARG A 372 21.23 18.39 -1.04
N ALA A 373 22.31 17.73 -1.48
CA ALA A 373 23.29 17.04 -0.63
C ALA A 373 23.64 17.86 0.64
N SER A 374 23.69 19.19 0.52
CA SER A 374 23.95 20.14 1.61
C SER A 374 23.04 20.01 2.85
N VAL A 375 21.80 19.52 2.72
CA VAL A 375 20.90 19.31 3.88
C VAL A 375 21.36 18.10 4.71
N LEU A 376 21.88 17.09 4.03
CA LEU A 376 22.33 15.82 4.59
C LEU A 376 23.82 15.84 4.97
N ASP A 377 24.61 16.79 4.45
CA ASP A 377 26.02 17.00 4.77
C ASP A 377 26.23 17.50 6.22
N GLY A 378 26.35 16.56 7.16
CA GLY A 378 26.71 16.79 8.56
C GLY A 378 27.66 15.71 9.08
N PRO A 379 28.29 15.88 10.27
CA PRO A 379 29.21 14.87 10.80
C PRO A 379 28.50 13.54 11.01
N GLY A 380 28.88 12.51 10.24
CA GLY A 380 28.37 11.15 10.33
C GLY A 380 27.31 10.75 9.29
N VAL A 381 27.07 11.53 8.24
CA VAL A 381 26.30 11.13 7.05
C VAL A 381 27.24 11.19 5.85
N HIS A 382 27.67 10.04 5.33
CA HIS A 382 28.50 9.98 4.12
C HIS A 382 27.59 9.73 2.90
N ILE A 383 27.39 10.77 2.08
CA ILE A 383 26.75 10.64 0.77
C ILE A 383 27.85 10.23 -0.21
N LEU A 384 27.82 8.98 -0.67
CA LEU A 384 28.68 8.51 -1.75
C LEU A 384 28.08 9.00 -3.08
N GLY A 385 28.63 10.07 -3.67
CA GLY A 385 28.17 10.55 -4.98
C GLY A 385 28.69 11.89 -5.44
N ASP A 386 29.25 12.73 -4.56
CA ASP A 386 29.70 14.08 -4.93
C ASP A 386 31.16 14.08 -5.47
N ASP A 387 31.39 13.34 -6.56
CA ASP A 387 32.60 13.46 -7.38
C ASP A 387 32.22 13.79 -8.84
N ARG A 388 31.97 15.10 -9.04
CA ARG A 388 32.04 15.93 -10.28
C ARG A 388 30.76 16.33 -11.00
#